data_AF-Q0RQK3-F1
#
_entry.id   AF-Q0RQK3-F1
#
_cell.length_a   1.000
_cell.length_b   1.000
_cell.length_c   1.000
_cell.angle_alpha   90.00
_cell.angle_beta   90.00
_cell.angle_gamma   90.00
#
_symmetry.space_group_name_H-M   'P 1'
#
loop_
_entity.id
_entity.type
_entity.pdbx_description
1 polymer ?
#
loop_
_entity_poly.entity_id
_entity_poly.type
_entity_poly.pdbx_seq_one_letter_code
_entity_poly.pdbx_strand_id
1 'polypeptide(L)'
;MALAVCCLAAAGWGLRPAGLATRATAVGCYSAVSLTSDTAVLGGQAAADPVAACRDIWRRPGPGTGAGAGAGSRLGPNTPAAACLRADGSIAVFPATDACASLELRPFAGVSDAARRFAAFQREAVDIVAADHCRPRGQIVAVLRQKLDDYGLRTWSIDDSGFGQPWARGRPCAGLAVDHDRSRVVIVPMP
;
A
#
# COMPACT_ATOMS: atom_id res chain seq x y z
N MET A 1 -52.81 0.85 -24.54
CA MET A 1 -51.47 1.15 -25.09
C MET A 1 -50.53 1.39 -23.93
N ALA A 2 -49.63 0.44 -23.65
CA ALA A 2 -48.63 0.55 -22.59
C ALA A 2 -47.29 0.96 -23.21
N LEU A 3 -46.74 2.11 -22.78
CA LEU A 3 -45.43 2.60 -23.18
C LEU A 3 -44.35 1.88 -22.37
N ALA A 4 -43.62 0.98 -23.02
CA ALA A 4 -42.42 0.36 -22.47
C ALA A 4 -41.28 1.40 -22.45
N VAL A 5 -40.89 1.84 -21.26
CA VAL A 5 -39.69 2.67 -21.06
C VAL A 5 -38.49 1.74 -20.98
N CYS A 6 -37.76 1.58 -22.09
CA CYS A 6 -36.46 0.92 -22.10
C CYS A 6 -35.40 1.87 -21.53
N CYS A 7 -35.14 1.80 -20.22
CA CYS A 7 -33.94 2.41 -19.64
C CYS A 7 -32.70 1.59 -20.02
N LEU A 8 -31.99 2.04 -21.05
CA LEU A 8 -30.63 1.59 -21.35
C LEU A 8 -29.69 2.08 -20.23
N ALA A 9 -29.37 1.21 -19.28
CA ALA A 9 -28.25 1.42 -18.37
C ALA A 9 -26.95 1.19 -19.16
N ALA A 10 -26.46 2.21 -19.85
CA ALA A 10 -25.12 2.20 -20.41
C ALA A 10 -24.14 2.13 -19.23
N ALA A 11 -23.51 0.96 -19.07
CA ALA A 11 -22.58 0.68 -18.00
C ALA A 11 -21.41 1.70 -18.02
N GLY A 12 -21.31 2.50 -16.96
CA GLY A 12 -20.28 3.53 -16.77
C GLY A 12 -18.88 2.97 -16.51
N TRP A 13 -18.28 2.33 -17.52
CA TRP A 13 -16.88 1.89 -17.47
C TRP A 13 -15.89 3.02 -17.81
N GLY A 14 -16.37 4.16 -18.32
CA GLY A 14 -15.53 5.22 -18.90
C GLY A 14 -14.97 6.27 -17.93
N LEU A 15 -15.28 6.24 -16.64
CA LEU A 15 -14.89 7.32 -15.70
C LEU A 15 -14.05 6.86 -14.49
N ARG A 16 -13.63 5.58 -14.44
CA ARG A 16 -12.72 5.13 -13.39
C ARG A 16 -11.29 5.51 -13.77
N PRO A 17 -10.52 6.22 -12.91
CA PRO A 17 -9.13 6.56 -13.22
C PRO A 17 -8.38 5.29 -13.63
N ALA A 18 -7.87 5.31 -14.86
CA ALA A 18 -7.36 4.16 -15.59
C ALA A 18 -6.19 3.53 -14.83
N GLY A 19 -6.33 2.29 -14.32
CA GLY A 19 -5.24 1.44 -13.81
C GLY A 19 -4.26 2.04 -12.77
N LEU A 20 -4.45 3.27 -12.30
CA LEU A 20 -3.52 3.96 -11.43
C LEU A 20 -3.73 3.55 -9.98
N ALA A 21 -2.66 3.11 -9.33
CA ALA A 21 -2.65 2.89 -7.90
C ALA A 21 -2.77 4.24 -7.16
N THR A 22 -3.80 4.32 -6.32
CA THR A 22 -3.99 5.41 -5.35
C THR A 22 -3.34 5.08 -4.01
N ARG A 23 -2.89 3.83 -3.83
CA ARG A 23 -2.05 3.40 -2.71
C ARG A 23 -0.82 2.70 -3.28
N ALA A 24 0.34 3.35 -3.18
CA ALA A 24 1.62 2.80 -3.64
C ALA A 24 2.58 2.53 -2.47
N THR A 25 2.02 2.20 -1.31
CA THR A 25 2.78 1.96 -0.08
C THR A 25 3.25 0.52 0.03
N ALA A 26 2.62 -0.40 -0.70
CA ALA A 26 2.98 -1.80 -0.75
C ALA A 26 2.61 -2.48 -2.08
N VAL A 27 3.34 -3.55 -2.40
CA VAL A 27 3.07 -4.46 -3.53
C VAL A 27 2.92 -5.87 -2.98
N GLY A 28 1.81 -6.54 -3.28
CA GLY A 28 1.58 -7.95 -2.93
C GLY A 28 2.05 -8.88 -4.04
N CYS A 29 2.96 -9.80 -3.75
CA CYS A 29 3.45 -10.83 -4.67
C CYS A 29 2.79 -12.16 -4.34
N TYR A 30 1.88 -12.64 -5.19
CA TYR A 30 1.08 -13.84 -4.95
C TYR A 30 1.77 -15.10 -5.48
N SER A 31 1.57 -16.25 -4.83
CA SER A 31 2.15 -17.54 -5.23
C SER A 31 1.37 -18.26 -6.32
N ALA A 32 0.09 -17.89 -6.52
CA ALA A 32 -0.78 -18.42 -7.56
C ALA A 32 -1.74 -17.33 -8.06
N VAL A 33 -2.44 -17.58 -9.16
CA VAL A 33 -3.50 -16.69 -9.67
C VAL A 33 -4.75 -16.83 -8.79
N SER A 34 -4.67 -16.35 -7.55
CA SER A 34 -5.76 -16.35 -6.58
C SER A 34 -5.52 -15.27 -5.52
N LEU A 35 -6.56 -14.53 -5.15
CA LEU A 35 -6.49 -13.53 -4.07
C LEU A 35 -6.32 -14.16 -2.67
N THR A 36 -6.47 -15.47 -2.56
CA THR A 36 -6.33 -16.22 -1.30
C THR A 36 -5.02 -17.00 -1.20
N SER A 37 -4.15 -16.93 -2.21
CA SER A 37 -2.86 -17.63 -2.15
C SER A 37 -1.88 -16.93 -1.22
N ASP A 38 -0.81 -17.63 -0.86
CA ASP A 38 0.31 -17.04 -0.12
C ASP A 38 0.81 -15.78 -0.82
N THR A 39 1.07 -14.74 -0.02
CA THR A 39 1.39 -13.40 -0.53
C THR A 39 2.56 -12.80 0.23
N ALA A 40 3.64 -12.47 -0.47
CA ALA A 40 4.69 -11.61 0.06
C ALA A 40 4.27 -10.15 -0.06
N VAL A 41 4.60 -9.32 0.93
CA VAL A 41 4.34 -7.88 0.85
C VAL A 41 5.67 -7.13 0.79
N LEU A 42 5.86 -6.39 -0.30
CA LEU A 42 7.00 -5.52 -0.51
C LEU A 42 6.62 -4.07 -0.20
N GLY A 43 7.56 -3.29 0.33
CA GLY A 43 7.37 -1.87 0.57
C GLY A 43 7.21 -1.06 -0.73
N GLY A 44 6.75 0.19 -0.60
CA GLY A 44 6.31 1.04 -1.71
C GLY A 44 7.32 1.31 -2.82
N GLN A 45 8.62 1.08 -2.61
CA GLN A 45 9.63 1.16 -3.68
C GLN A 45 9.37 0.15 -4.81
N ALA A 46 8.80 -1.01 -4.47
CA ALA A 46 8.43 -2.03 -5.44
C ALA A 46 7.37 -1.53 -6.43
N ALA A 47 6.62 -0.46 -6.13
CA ALA A 47 5.59 0.06 -7.02
C ALA A 47 6.13 0.68 -8.33
N ALA A 48 7.44 0.99 -8.40
CA ALA A 48 8.08 1.48 -9.62
C ALA A 48 8.17 0.40 -10.71
N ASP A 49 8.47 -0.85 -10.32
CA ASP A 49 8.43 -2.04 -11.17
C ASP A 49 7.97 -3.25 -10.34
N PRO A 50 6.64 -3.39 -10.14
CA PRO A 50 6.10 -4.40 -9.25
C PRO A 50 6.35 -5.82 -9.77
N VAL A 51 6.38 -6.01 -11.09
CA VAL A 51 6.62 -7.31 -11.71
C VAL A 51 8.06 -7.76 -11.47
N ALA A 52 9.05 -6.90 -11.72
CA ALA A 52 10.44 -7.24 -11.45
C ALA A 52 10.67 -7.53 -9.97
N ALA A 53 10.12 -6.68 -9.08
CA ALA A 53 10.27 -6.84 -7.64
C ALA A 53 9.69 -8.18 -7.13
N CYS A 54 8.53 -8.59 -7.65
CA CYS A 54 7.93 -9.87 -7.27
C CYS A 54 8.66 -11.09 -7.85
N ARG A 55 9.20 -10.99 -9.07
CA ARG A 55 10.08 -12.02 -9.62
C ARG A 55 11.33 -12.21 -8.76
N ASP A 56 11.87 -11.15 -8.21
CA ASP A 56 13.01 -11.24 -7.28
C ASP A 56 12.66 -11.92 -5.96
N ILE A 57 11.45 -11.70 -5.44
CA ILE A 57 10.98 -12.38 -4.23
C ILE A 57 10.72 -13.86 -4.47
N TRP A 58 10.12 -14.23 -5.60
CA TRP A 58 9.87 -15.63 -5.95
C TRP A 58 11.16 -16.47 -6.07
N ARG A 59 12.34 -15.84 -6.18
CA ARG A 59 13.64 -16.52 -6.16
C ARG A 59 14.10 -16.97 -4.77
N ARG A 60 13.58 -16.37 -3.70
CA ARG A 60 14.14 -16.57 -2.35
C ARG A 60 13.49 -17.78 -1.66
N PRO A 61 14.28 -18.77 -1.19
CA PRO A 61 13.75 -19.83 -0.32
C PRO A 61 13.32 -19.23 1.03
N GLY A 62 12.20 -19.69 1.60
CA GLY A 62 11.61 -19.08 2.81
C GLY A 62 11.75 -19.91 4.08
N PRO A 63 12.09 -19.25 5.21
CA PRO A 63 11.43 -19.55 6.49
C PRO A 63 10.93 -18.29 7.22
N GLY A 64 9.76 -18.39 7.87
CA GLY A 64 9.51 -17.73 9.17
C GLY A 64 8.92 -16.31 9.25
N THR A 65 8.77 -15.53 8.18
CA THR A 65 8.03 -14.24 8.27
C THR A 65 7.24 -13.95 6.98
N GLY A 66 5.93 -14.18 7.03
CA GLY A 66 4.96 -13.65 6.05
C GLY A 66 5.28 -13.93 4.58
N ALA A 67 5.30 -15.21 4.19
CA ALA A 67 5.30 -15.69 2.81
C ALA A 67 6.32 -15.01 1.88
N GLY A 68 7.49 -15.63 1.67
CA GLY A 68 8.06 -15.67 0.32
C GLY A 68 7.13 -16.52 -0.54
N ALA A 69 5.98 -15.94 -0.92
CA ALA A 69 4.84 -16.51 -1.62
C ALA A 69 5.01 -18.00 -1.98
N GLY A 70 4.90 -18.89 -0.99
CA GLY A 70 5.28 -20.32 -1.00
C GLY A 70 5.69 -20.83 -2.37
N ALA A 71 6.83 -20.35 -2.88
CA ALA A 71 7.12 -20.48 -4.30
C ALA A 71 7.48 -21.93 -4.51
N GLY A 72 6.49 -22.73 -4.85
CA GLY A 72 6.74 -24.05 -5.42
C GLY A 72 7.77 -23.86 -6.53
N SER A 73 8.56 -24.90 -6.80
CA SER A 73 9.75 -24.88 -7.67
C SER A 73 9.53 -24.37 -9.11
N ARG A 74 8.33 -23.86 -9.44
CA ARG A 74 7.85 -23.36 -10.72
C ARG A 74 7.90 -21.83 -10.85
N LEU A 75 8.02 -21.07 -9.76
CA LEU A 75 8.17 -19.61 -9.84
C LEU A 75 9.64 -19.22 -9.92
N GLY A 76 9.95 -18.18 -10.70
CA GLY A 76 11.32 -17.77 -10.97
C GLY A 76 11.41 -16.52 -11.85
N PRO A 77 12.61 -16.19 -12.34
CA PRO A 77 12.89 -14.92 -13.02
C PRO A 77 12.11 -14.74 -14.33
N ASN A 78 11.75 -15.85 -14.98
CA ASN A 78 11.03 -15.84 -16.26
C ASN A 78 9.54 -16.17 -16.09
N THR A 79 9.04 -16.22 -14.86
CA THR A 79 7.61 -16.48 -14.62
C THR A 79 6.78 -15.39 -15.31
N PRO A 80 5.85 -15.76 -16.21
CA PRO A 80 4.87 -14.84 -16.76
C PRO A 80 4.12 -14.17 -15.62
N ALA A 81 3.94 -12.86 -15.66
CA ALA A 81 3.36 -12.13 -14.55
C ALA A 81 2.58 -10.92 -15.01
N ALA A 82 1.54 -10.58 -14.26
CA ALA A 82 0.75 -9.38 -14.46
C ALA A 82 0.62 -8.62 -13.14
N ALA A 83 0.83 -7.31 -13.20
CA ALA A 83 0.49 -6.41 -12.12
C ALA A 83 -0.95 -5.92 -12.30
N CYS A 84 -1.75 -6.08 -11.25
CA CYS A 84 -3.16 -5.76 -11.21
C CYS A 84 -3.44 -4.77 -10.08
N LEU A 85 -4.46 -3.94 -10.27
CA LEU A 85 -4.94 -2.98 -9.30
C LEU A 85 -6.16 -3.56 -8.57
N ARG A 86 -6.04 -3.67 -7.25
CA ARG A 86 -7.14 -4.11 -6.37
C ARG A 86 -8.15 -2.98 -6.15
N ALA A 87 -9.34 -3.36 -5.68
CA ALA A 87 -10.42 -2.41 -5.39
C ALA A 87 -10.05 -1.37 -4.32
N ASP A 88 -9.20 -1.75 -3.37
CA ASP A 88 -8.64 -0.86 -2.34
C ASP A 88 -7.55 0.09 -2.87
N GLY A 89 -7.15 -0.02 -4.14
CA GLY A 89 -6.13 0.82 -4.75
C GLY A 89 -4.69 0.32 -4.55
N SER A 90 -4.50 -0.87 -3.96
CA SER A 90 -3.19 -1.53 -3.82
C SER A 90 -2.79 -2.33 -5.06
N ILE A 91 -1.49 -2.62 -5.17
CA ILE A 91 -0.89 -3.33 -6.30
C ILE A 91 -0.72 -4.80 -5.94
N ALA A 92 -1.23 -5.70 -6.78
CA ALA A 92 -1.08 -7.14 -6.66
C ALA A 92 -0.41 -7.72 -7.91
N VAL A 93 0.55 -8.61 -7.75
CA VAL A 93 1.26 -9.27 -8.85
C VAL A 93 1.02 -10.77 -8.77
N PHE A 94 0.58 -11.34 -9.89
CA PHE A 94 0.25 -12.75 -10.02
C PHE A 94 1.12 -13.44 -11.07
N PRO A 95 1.41 -14.74 -10.95
CA PRO A 95 2.28 -15.49 -11.85
C PRO A 95 1.56 -15.98 -13.12
N ALA A 96 0.84 -15.09 -13.81
CA ALA A 96 0.33 -15.28 -15.16
C ALA A 96 0.09 -13.92 -15.86
N THR A 97 0.25 -13.86 -17.18
CA THR A 97 0.07 -12.61 -17.97
C THR A 97 -1.39 -12.17 -18.10
N ASP A 98 -2.33 -13.10 -18.02
CA ASP A 98 -3.77 -12.88 -18.12
C ASP A 98 -4.45 -12.78 -16.73
N ALA A 99 -3.68 -12.86 -15.64
CA ALA A 99 -4.20 -12.94 -14.28
C ALA A 99 -5.19 -11.81 -13.91
N CYS A 100 -4.95 -10.58 -14.38
CA CYS A 100 -5.88 -9.48 -14.10
C CYS A 100 -7.25 -9.73 -14.72
N ALA A 101 -7.30 -10.24 -15.96
CA ALA A 101 -8.56 -10.57 -16.61
C ALA A 101 -9.25 -11.75 -15.90
N SER A 102 -8.51 -12.82 -15.60
CA SER A 102 -9.05 -14.02 -14.96
C SER A 102 -9.57 -13.78 -13.54
N LEU A 103 -9.03 -12.77 -12.84
CA LEU A 103 -9.46 -12.36 -11.50
C LEU A 103 -10.42 -11.15 -11.51
N GLU A 104 -10.86 -10.71 -12.69
CA GLU A 104 -11.71 -9.51 -12.87
C GLU A 104 -11.12 -8.24 -12.23
N LEU A 105 -9.79 -8.15 -12.19
CA LEU A 105 -9.04 -7.00 -11.72
C LEU A 105 -8.65 -6.08 -12.87
N ARG A 106 -8.44 -4.81 -12.55
CA ARG A 106 -7.93 -3.85 -13.54
C ARG A 106 -6.42 -4.04 -13.71
N PRO A 107 -5.87 -3.96 -14.93
CA PRO A 107 -4.43 -3.89 -15.11
C PRO A 107 -3.84 -2.68 -14.39
N PHE A 108 -2.67 -2.87 -13.76
CA PHE A 108 -1.90 -1.77 -13.20
C PHE A 108 -1.26 -0.97 -14.34
N ALA A 109 -1.48 0.35 -14.33
CA ALA A 109 -0.97 1.27 -15.35
C ALA A 109 0.04 2.28 -14.79
N GLY A 110 0.39 2.16 -13.50
CA GLY A 110 1.30 3.07 -12.81
C GLY A 110 0.73 3.60 -11.50
N VAL A 111 1.47 4.52 -10.90
CA VAL A 111 1.12 5.14 -9.62
C VAL A 111 0.57 6.54 -9.85
N SER A 112 -0.45 6.95 -9.10
CA SER A 112 -0.95 8.34 -9.17
C SER A 112 0.04 9.33 -8.52
N ASP A 113 0.01 10.61 -8.90
CA ASP A 113 0.86 11.63 -8.26
C ASP A 113 0.59 11.77 -6.76
N ALA A 114 -0.66 11.59 -6.35
CA ALA A 114 -1.02 11.59 -4.93
C ALA A 114 -0.35 10.44 -4.19
N ALA A 115 -0.41 9.22 -4.75
CA ALA A 115 0.23 8.05 -4.16
C ALA A 115 1.77 8.16 -4.15
N ARG A 116 2.38 8.75 -5.18
CA ARG A 116 3.83 9.05 -5.21
C ARG A 116 4.24 9.99 -4.07
N ARG A 117 3.53 11.11 -3.91
CA ARG A 117 3.78 12.09 -2.84
C ARG A 117 3.60 11.46 -1.47
N PHE A 118 2.54 10.66 -1.30
CA PHE A 118 2.30 9.94 -0.06
C PHE A 118 3.42 8.93 0.27
N ALA A 119 3.85 8.13 -0.71
CA ALA A 119 4.94 7.18 -0.50
C ALA A 119 6.27 7.88 -0.15
N ALA A 120 6.55 9.04 -0.76
CA ALA A 120 7.71 9.85 -0.40
C ALA A 120 7.62 10.39 1.03
N PHE A 121 6.48 10.94 1.42
CA PHE A 121 6.20 11.34 2.80
C PHE A 121 6.40 10.18 3.78
N GLN A 122 5.82 9.01 3.51
CA GLN A 122 5.89 7.86 4.41
C GLN A 122 7.33 7.41 4.67
N ARG A 123 8.18 7.40 3.64
CA ARG A 123 9.60 7.06 3.79
C ARG A 123 10.32 8.04 4.71
N GLU A 124 10.19 9.34 4.43
CA GLU A 124 10.83 10.35 5.27
C GLU A 124 10.29 10.34 6.70
N ALA A 125 8.98 10.12 6.89
CA ALA A 125 8.38 10.04 8.21
C ALA A 125 8.93 8.84 9.01
N VAL A 126 9.12 7.70 8.37
CA VAL A 126 9.78 6.53 8.98
C VAL A 126 11.24 6.83 9.30
N ASP A 127 11.99 7.46 8.38
CA ASP A 127 13.39 7.80 8.60
C ASP A 127 13.56 8.80 9.75
N ILE A 128 12.68 9.80 9.86
CA ILE A 128 12.68 10.78 10.96
C ILE A 128 12.49 10.10 12.32
N VAL A 129 11.58 9.13 12.40
CA VAL A 129 11.29 8.40 13.65
C VAL A 129 12.36 7.35 13.93
N ALA A 130 12.96 6.75 12.90
CA ALA A 130 14.02 5.77 13.03
C ALA A 130 15.38 6.38 13.43
N ALA A 131 15.70 7.58 12.94
CA ALA A 131 16.97 8.25 13.21
C ALA A 131 17.14 8.71 14.67
N ASP A 132 16.04 8.85 15.41
CA ASP A 132 16.03 9.38 16.78
C ASP A 132 15.02 8.59 17.62
N HIS A 133 15.49 7.48 18.18
CA HIS A 133 14.69 6.43 18.84
C HIS A 133 13.79 6.93 19.99
N CYS A 134 13.94 8.17 20.46
CA CYS A 134 13.09 8.73 21.49
C CYS A 134 12.92 10.25 21.38
N ARG A 135 12.69 10.76 20.17
CA ARG A 135 12.38 12.20 20.01
C ARG A 135 11.13 12.59 20.79
N PRO A 136 11.10 13.76 21.47
CA PRO A 136 9.91 14.21 22.20
C PRO A 136 8.68 14.31 21.30
N ARG A 137 7.52 13.87 21.83
CA ARG A 137 6.21 13.90 21.14
C ARG A 137 5.96 15.19 20.35
N GLY A 138 6.09 16.34 21.01
CA GLY A 138 5.79 17.64 20.39
C GLY A 138 6.67 17.95 19.18
N GLN A 139 7.93 17.52 19.20
CA GLN A 139 8.84 17.70 18.07
C GLN A 139 8.48 16.79 16.90
N ILE A 140 8.12 15.53 17.16
CA ILE A 140 7.65 14.60 16.11
C ILE A 140 6.37 15.14 15.47
N VAL A 141 5.40 15.57 16.27
CA VAL A 141 4.14 16.15 15.76
C VAL A 141 4.44 17.35 14.85
N ALA A 142 5.29 18.27 15.30
CA ALA A 142 5.64 19.46 14.53
C ALA A 142 6.33 19.11 13.20
N VAL A 143 7.32 18.21 13.23
CA VAL A 143 8.06 17.81 12.03
C VAL A 143 7.15 17.05 11.05
N LEU A 144 6.34 16.09 11.53
CA LEU A 144 5.40 15.36 10.68
C LEU A 144 4.35 16.29 10.08
N ARG A 145 3.89 17.30 10.83
CA ARG A 145 2.96 18.31 10.30
C ARG A 145 3.59 19.10 9.16
N GLN A 146 4.80 19.61 9.36
CA GLN A 146 5.53 20.31 8.30
C GLN A 146 5.69 19.43 7.05
N LYS A 147 6.06 18.16 7.22
CA LYS A 147 6.22 17.22 6.09
C LYS A 147 4.91 16.94 5.37
N LEU A 148 3.80 16.75 6.09
CA LEU A 148 2.50 16.62 5.46
C LEU A 148 2.18 17.86 4.60
N ASP A 149 2.49 19.06 5.08
CA ASP A 149 2.25 20.29 4.34
C ASP A 149 3.16 20.43 3.10
N ASP A 150 4.44 20.09 3.22
CA ASP A 150 5.44 20.10 2.14
C ASP A 150 5.03 19.15 1.00
N TYR A 151 4.46 17.99 1.33
CA TYR A 151 3.97 17.00 0.37
C TYR A 151 2.55 17.28 -0.15
N GLY A 152 1.92 18.38 0.29
CA GLY A 152 0.57 18.78 -0.11
C GLY A 152 -0.53 17.87 0.46
N LEU A 153 -0.28 17.24 1.60
CA LEU A 153 -1.17 16.33 2.34
C LEU A 153 -1.86 17.05 3.52
N ARG A 154 -2.17 18.34 3.37
CA ARG A 154 -2.68 19.22 4.44
C ARG A 154 -3.99 18.73 5.10
N THR A 155 -4.77 17.95 4.36
CA THR A 155 -6.03 17.35 4.86
C THR A 155 -5.79 16.15 5.78
N TRP A 156 -4.55 15.65 5.89
CA TRP A 156 -4.22 14.54 6.76
C TRP A 156 -4.13 14.97 8.21
N SER A 157 -4.74 14.18 9.09
CA SER A 157 -4.70 14.39 10.53
C SER A 157 -3.48 13.71 11.16
N ILE A 158 -3.01 14.25 12.28
CA ILE A 158 -2.08 13.55 13.17
C ILE A 158 -2.87 13.20 14.43
N ASP A 159 -2.81 11.94 14.83
CA ASP A 159 -3.44 11.42 16.03
C ASP A 159 -2.37 10.94 16.98
N ASP A 160 -2.20 11.67 18.07
CA ASP A 160 -1.28 11.36 19.16
C ASP A 160 -2.03 11.11 20.49
N SER A 161 -3.34 10.83 20.39
CA SER A 161 -4.23 10.63 21.55
C SER A 161 -3.80 9.44 22.43
N GLY A 162 -3.02 8.50 21.88
CA GLY A 162 -2.43 7.39 22.61
C GLY A 162 -1.58 7.83 23.81
N PHE A 163 -0.88 8.96 23.73
CA PHE A 163 -0.06 9.49 24.84
C PHE A 163 -0.90 9.98 26.04
N GLY A 164 -2.19 10.22 25.85
CA GLY A 164 -3.12 10.58 26.93
C GLY A 164 -3.69 9.37 27.68
N GLN A 165 -3.39 8.15 27.23
CA GLN A 165 -4.02 6.94 27.76
C GLN A 165 -3.28 6.35 28.96
N PRO A 166 -3.98 5.69 29.91
CA PRO A 166 -3.34 5.06 31.07
C PRO A 166 -2.25 4.05 30.72
N TRP A 167 -2.41 3.29 29.63
CA TRP A 167 -1.45 2.29 29.16
C TRP A 167 -0.15 2.88 28.60
N ALA A 168 -0.15 4.18 28.28
CA ALA A 168 1.02 4.90 27.76
C ALA A 168 1.90 5.49 28.87
N ARG A 169 1.51 5.37 30.15
CA ARG A 169 2.34 5.82 31.27
C ARG A 169 3.68 5.09 31.25
N GLY A 170 4.78 5.85 31.33
CA GLY A 170 6.14 5.30 31.30
C GLY A 170 6.63 4.89 29.91
N ARG A 171 5.93 5.27 28.84
CA ARG A 171 6.34 5.07 27.44
C ARG A 171 6.67 6.42 26.80
N PRO A 172 7.89 6.94 27.02
CA PRO A 172 8.23 8.32 26.64
C PRO A 172 8.50 8.47 25.13
N CYS A 173 8.82 7.36 24.46
CA CYS A 173 9.19 7.35 23.06
C CYS A 173 7.98 7.21 22.16
N ALA A 174 8.15 7.61 20.90
CA ALA A 174 7.09 7.64 19.90
C ALA A 174 7.47 6.80 18.69
N GLY A 175 6.58 5.90 18.31
CA GLY A 175 6.55 5.22 17.04
C GLY A 175 5.56 5.86 16.08
N LEU A 176 5.55 5.35 14.85
CA LEU A 176 4.71 5.83 13.75
C LEU A 176 3.85 4.69 13.22
N ALA A 177 2.56 4.99 13.02
CA ALA A 177 1.66 4.20 12.21
C ALA A 177 0.91 5.12 11.25
N VAL A 178 0.37 4.54 10.18
CA VAL A 178 -0.36 5.27 9.15
C VAL A 178 -1.70 4.58 8.93
N ASP A 179 -2.78 5.34 9.07
CA ASP A 179 -4.13 4.96 8.66
C ASP A 179 -4.47 5.74 7.38
N HIS A 180 -4.22 5.10 6.23
CA HIS A 180 -4.45 5.71 4.93
C HIS A 180 -5.95 5.88 4.61
N ASP A 181 -6.82 5.01 5.12
CA ASP A 181 -8.26 5.08 4.90
C ASP A 181 -8.86 6.34 5.52
N ARG A 182 -8.38 6.69 6.71
CA ARG A 182 -8.81 7.90 7.43
C ARG A 182 -7.91 9.11 7.19
N SER A 183 -6.93 8.99 6.28
CA SER A 183 -5.93 10.04 6.03
C SER A 183 -5.31 10.55 7.34
N ARG A 184 -4.77 9.63 8.13
CA ARG A 184 -4.29 9.88 9.48
C ARG A 184 -2.90 9.28 9.70
N VAL A 185 -2.02 10.07 10.29
CA VAL A 185 -0.75 9.62 10.84
C VAL A 185 -0.93 9.42 12.33
N VAL A 186 -0.69 8.22 12.82
CA VAL A 186 -0.88 7.85 14.24
C VAL A 186 0.48 7.79 14.91
N ILE A 187 0.65 8.54 16.00
CA ILE A 187 1.86 8.50 16.82
C ILE A 187 1.59 7.57 18.00
N VAL A 188 2.37 6.50 18.10
CA VAL A 188 2.13 5.42 19.06
C VAL A 188 3.17 5.47 20.18
N PRO A 189 2.78 5.54 21.46
CA PRO A 189 3.70 5.41 22.59
C PRO A 189 4.44 4.07 22.58
N MET A 190 5.77 4.12 22.66
CA MET A 190 6.66 2.94 22.72
C MET A 190 7.52 2.99 23.99
N PRO A 191 7.95 1.81 24.51
CA PRO A 191 8.91 1.72 25.61
C PRO A 191 10.18 2.51 25.34
#